data_AF-A0AAC9SXG7-F1
#
_entry.id   AF-A0AAC9SXG7-F1
#
_cell.length_a   1.000
_cell.length_b   1.000
_cell.length_c   1.000
_cell.angle_alpha   90.00
_cell.angle_beta   90.00
_cell.angle_gamma   90.00
#
_symmetry.space_group_name_H-M   'P 1'
#
loop_
_entity.id
_entity.type
_entity.pdbx_description
1 polymer ?
#
loop_
_entity_poly.entity_id
_entity_poly.type
_entity_poly.pdbx_seq_one_letter_code
_entity_poly.pdbx_strand_id
1 'polypeptide(L)'
;MVFRTRDSAPENPLQGRDFIWGIEGGCWLITTEDSTYRIDLDALTVDRCRFSDSPDFALGNGPTRPLKEIVECRVGRRGYWLLSPEGRDIETIEHFWQRSSRVVSIQAVPTPRGSH
;
A
#
# COMPACT_ATOMS: atom_id res chain seq x y z
N MET A 1 41.29 6.10 -24.11
CA MET A 1 40.40 4.98 -23.73
C MET A 1 39.44 5.54 -22.69
N VAL A 2 38.16 5.68 -23.02
CA VAL A 2 37.17 6.41 -22.20
C VAL A 2 36.37 5.38 -21.40
N PHE A 3 36.54 5.35 -20.08
CA PHE A 3 35.59 4.66 -19.21
C PHE A 3 34.68 5.72 -18.61
N ARG A 4 33.49 5.85 -19.20
CA ARG A 4 32.39 6.62 -18.62
C ARG A 4 31.97 5.91 -17.33
N THR A 5 32.40 6.40 -16.18
CA THR A 5 31.69 6.14 -14.92
C THR A 5 30.27 6.65 -15.13
N ARG A 6 29.31 5.73 -15.19
CA ARG A 6 27.88 6.07 -15.14
C ARG A 6 27.67 6.81 -13.83
N ASP A 7 27.35 8.09 -13.98
CA ASP A 7 26.73 8.95 -12.99
C ASP A 7 25.52 8.19 -12.42
N SER A 8 25.64 7.67 -11.20
CA SER A 8 24.50 7.15 -10.44
C SER A 8 23.66 8.37 -10.06
N ALA A 9 22.63 8.63 -10.86
CA ALA A 9 21.67 9.67 -10.59
C ALA A 9 21.11 9.51 -9.16
N PRO A 10 20.89 10.61 -8.42
CA PRO A 10 20.32 10.55 -7.09
C PRO A 10 18.94 9.89 -7.15
N GLU A 11 18.73 8.85 -6.34
CA GLU A 11 17.43 8.23 -6.15
C GLU A 11 16.43 9.34 -5.75
N ASN A 12 15.54 9.67 -6.68
CA ASN A 12 14.54 10.70 -6.44
C ASN A 12 13.57 10.15 -5.37
N PRO A 13 13.45 10.77 -4.18
CA PRO A 13 12.59 10.28 -3.11
C PRO A 13 11.09 10.30 -3.48
N LEU A 14 10.75 10.88 -4.64
CA LEU A 14 9.40 10.90 -5.21
C LEU A 14 9.19 9.87 -6.33
N GLN A 15 10.20 9.07 -6.69
CA GLN A 15 10.02 7.99 -7.64
C GLN A 15 9.21 6.89 -6.94
N GLY A 16 7.90 6.90 -7.20
CA GLY A 16 7.03 5.80 -6.80
C GLY A 16 7.58 4.48 -7.30
N ARG A 17 7.34 3.40 -6.55
CA ARG A 17 7.78 2.06 -6.97
C ARG A 17 6.85 1.51 -8.03
N ASP A 18 7.41 0.69 -8.91
CA ASP A 18 6.59 -0.06 -9.87
C ASP A 18 5.88 -1.24 -9.21
N PHE A 19 6.46 -1.82 -8.15
CA PHE A 19 5.91 -2.96 -7.42
C PHE A 19 6.35 -2.98 -5.95
N ILE A 20 5.58 -3.67 -5.11
CA ILE A 20 5.96 -4.06 -3.73
C ILE A 20 5.59 -5.53 -3.48
N TRP A 21 6.38 -6.20 -2.65
CA TRP A 21 6.20 -7.62 -2.30
C TRP A 21 5.69 -7.85 -0.87
N GLY A 22 5.68 -6.80 -0.04
CA GLY A 22 5.26 -6.91 1.36
C GLY A 22 6.40 -7.23 2.34
N ILE A 23 7.61 -7.51 1.83
CA ILE A 23 8.80 -7.80 2.66
C ILE A 23 9.64 -6.56 2.96
N GLU A 24 9.33 -5.43 2.33
CA GLU A 24 10.15 -4.23 2.39
C GLU A 24 9.93 -3.43 3.68
N GLY A 25 8.88 -3.74 4.45
CA GLY A 25 8.49 -2.98 5.63
C GLY A 25 7.98 -1.58 5.29
N GLY A 26 7.65 -0.79 6.32
CA GLY A 26 7.20 0.58 6.16
C GLY A 26 5.73 0.75 5.75
N CYS A 27 5.33 2.03 5.66
CA CYS A 27 4.01 2.44 5.17
C CYS A 27 4.05 2.77 3.68
N TRP A 28 3.05 2.29 2.94
CA TRP A 28 2.90 2.47 1.51
C TRP A 28 1.50 3.01 1.17
N LEU A 29 1.45 3.96 0.26
CA LEU A 29 0.22 4.50 -0.31
C LEU A 29 0.06 3.97 -1.73
N ILE A 30 -0.97 3.17 -1.95
CA ILE A 30 -1.31 2.54 -3.23
C ILE A 30 -2.54 3.23 -3.79
N THR A 31 -2.36 4.01 -4.84
CA THR A 31 -3.49 4.65 -5.53
C THR A 31 -3.95 3.73 -6.65
N THR A 32 -5.23 3.39 -6.66
CA THR A 32 -5.91 2.70 -7.76
C THR A 32 -6.85 3.65 -8.48
N GLU A 33 -7.45 3.19 -9.58
CA GLU A 33 -8.37 4.01 -10.39
C GLU A 33 -9.55 4.61 -9.60
N ASP A 34 -10.02 3.92 -8.55
CA ASP A 34 -11.22 4.29 -7.79
C ASP A 34 -10.99 4.46 -6.27
N SER A 35 -9.83 4.07 -5.76
CA SER A 35 -9.54 4.02 -4.33
C SER A 35 -8.08 4.33 -4.05
N THR A 36 -7.78 4.70 -2.80
CA THR A 36 -6.43 4.75 -2.26
C THR A 36 -6.35 3.78 -1.09
N TYR A 37 -5.28 2.98 -1.05
CA TYR A 37 -4.99 2.06 0.03
C TYR A 37 -3.75 2.52 0.78
N ARG A 38 -3.85 2.60 2.09
CA ARG A 38 -2.68 2.78 2.96
C ARG A 38 -2.35 1.44 3.57
N ILE A 39 -1.19 0.90 3.20
CA ILE A 39 -0.70 -0.38 3.68
C ILE A 39 0.46 -0.13 4.62
N ASP A 40 0.31 -0.51 5.89
CA ASP A 40 1.39 -0.53 6.86
C ASP A 40 1.93 -1.97 6.94
N LEU A 41 3.11 -2.20 6.39
CA LEU A 41 3.75 -3.52 6.40
C LEU A 41 4.43 -3.82 7.73
N ASP A 42 4.75 -2.79 8.54
CA ASP A 42 5.33 -2.99 9.87
C ASP A 42 4.24 -3.41 10.86
N ALA A 43 3.07 -2.78 10.79
CA ALA A 43 1.90 -3.14 11.58
C ALA A 43 1.08 -4.29 10.97
N LEU A 44 1.38 -4.69 9.73
CA LEU A 44 0.58 -5.64 8.94
C LEU A 44 -0.89 -5.24 8.89
N THR A 45 -1.17 -4.02 8.41
CA THR A 45 -2.54 -3.51 8.26
C THR A 45 -2.77 -2.83 6.92
N VAL A 46 -4.03 -2.82 6.47
CA VAL A 46 -4.51 -2.15 5.27
C VAL A 46 -5.72 -1.29 5.62
N ASP A 47 -5.63 -0.02 5.27
CA ASP A 47 -6.76 0.91 5.25
C ASP A 47 -7.14 1.25 3.81
N ARG A 48 -8.44 1.42 3.53
CA ARG A 48 -8.97 1.76 2.21
C ARG A 48 -9.83 3.01 2.29
N CYS A 49 -9.44 4.04 1.54
CA CYS A 49 -10.25 5.23 1.28
C CYS A 49 -10.76 5.18 -0.18
N ARG A 50 -12.06 5.33 -0.42
CA ARG A 50 -12.59 5.44 -1.79
C ARG A 50 -12.65 6.92 -2.21
N PHE A 51 -12.38 7.22 -3.47
CA PHE A 51 -12.42 8.60 -3.97
C PHE A 51 -13.83 9.22 -4.01
N SER A 52 -14.88 8.42 -3.90
CA SER A 52 -16.28 8.87 -3.93
C SER A 52 -16.86 9.24 -2.57
N ASP A 53 -16.14 8.96 -1.47
CA ASP A 53 -16.56 9.41 -0.16
C ASP A 53 -16.32 10.92 -0.10
N SER A 54 -17.38 11.69 0.17
CA SER A 54 -17.39 13.17 0.19
C SER A 54 -16.17 13.74 0.94
N PRO A 55 -15.74 14.99 0.67
CA PRO A 55 -14.65 15.62 1.42
C PRO A 55 -14.90 15.67 2.95
N ASP A 56 -16.15 15.54 3.42
CA ASP A 56 -16.52 15.35 4.83
C ASP A 56 -16.24 13.95 5.40
N PHE A 57 -16.01 12.95 4.55
CA PHE A 57 -15.54 11.61 4.92
C PHE A 57 -14.01 11.54 5.07
N ALA A 58 -13.34 12.70 5.12
CA ALA A 58 -11.97 12.82 5.65
C ALA A 58 -11.84 12.36 7.12
N LEU A 59 -12.94 11.94 7.76
CA LEU A 59 -12.99 11.38 9.12
C LEU A 59 -13.58 9.96 9.20
N GLY A 60 -13.50 9.20 8.11
CA GLY A 60 -13.89 7.79 8.09
C GLY A 60 -12.77 6.95 7.50
N ASN A 61 -11.65 6.80 8.23
CA ASN A 61 -10.74 5.69 7.99
C ASN A 61 -11.63 4.44 7.84
N GLY A 62 -11.49 3.71 6.75
CA GLY A 62 -12.15 2.41 6.68
C GLY A 62 -11.74 1.59 7.91
N PRO A 63 -12.48 0.54 8.28
CA PRO A 63 -11.97 -0.37 9.31
C PRO A 63 -10.57 -0.80 8.86
N THR A 64 -9.56 -0.45 9.65
CA THR A 64 -8.17 -0.87 9.40
C THR A 64 -8.16 -2.38 9.51
N ARG A 65 -7.88 -3.07 8.41
CA ARG A 65 -7.96 -4.52 8.35
C ARG A 65 -6.57 -5.13 8.51
N PRO A 66 -6.42 -6.22 9.26
CA PRO A 66 -5.15 -6.92 9.39
C PRO A 66 -4.80 -7.56 8.05
N LEU A 67 -3.63 -7.20 7.56
CA LEU A 67 -3.02 -7.75 6.37
C LEU A 67 -2.28 -9.03 6.75
N LYS A 68 -2.52 -10.09 5.98
CA LYS A 68 -1.71 -11.29 6.06
C LYS A 68 -0.56 -11.28 5.06
N GLU A 69 -0.86 -10.94 3.81
CA GLU A 69 0.12 -11.06 2.72
C GLU A 69 -0.24 -10.17 1.52
N ILE A 70 0.77 -9.56 0.89
CA ILE A 70 0.64 -8.98 -0.45
C ILE A 70 1.05 -10.04 -1.48
N VAL A 71 0.11 -10.42 -2.34
CA VAL A 71 0.36 -11.43 -3.38
C VAL A 71 0.77 -10.81 -4.71
N GLU A 72 0.10 -9.73 -5.11
CA GLU A 72 0.50 -8.93 -6.28
C GLU A 72 0.18 -7.46 -6.01
N CYS A 73 1.17 -6.58 -6.09
CA CYS A 73 0.97 -5.14 -6.08
C CYS A 73 1.93 -4.48 -7.06
N ARG A 74 1.43 -4.11 -8.24
CA ARG A 74 2.23 -3.55 -9.33
C ARG A 74 1.45 -2.51 -10.11
N VAL A 75 2.09 -1.37 -10.39
CA VAL A 75 1.54 -0.31 -11.25
C VAL A 75 1.16 -0.89 -12.61
N GLY A 76 -0.04 -0.55 -13.08
CA GLY A 76 -0.61 -1.05 -14.33
C GLY A 76 -1.36 -2.37 -14.21
N ARG A 77 -1.29 -3.07 -13.05
CA ARG A 77 -2.02 -4.31 -12.77
C ARG A 77 -3.01 -4.12 -11.62
N ARG A 78 -3.89 -5.10 -11.41
CA ARG A 78 -4.75 -5.12 -10.22
C ARG A 78 -3.93 -5.54 -9.00
N GLY A 79 -4.29 -5.00 -7.84
CA GLY A 79 -3.72 -5.45 -6.57
C GLY A 79 -4.45 -6.66 -6.01
N TYR A 80 -3.71 -7.57 -5.41
CA TYR A 80 -4.20 -8.75 -4.73
C TYR A 80 -3.48 -8.91 -3.39
N TRP A 81 -4.25 -8.97 -2.32
CA TRP A 81 -3.73 -9.22 -0.98
C TRP A 81 -4.70 -10.06 -0.16
N LEU A 82 -4.14 -10.76 0.81
CA LEU A 82 -4.83 -11.65 1.72
C LEU A 82 -5.01 -10.92 3.05
N LEU A 83 -6.24 -10.87 3.54
CA LEU A 83 -6.56 -10.24 4.82
C LEU A 83 -6.92 -11.30 5.86
N SER A 84 -6.59 -10.99 7.11
CA SER A 84 -7.04 -11.77 8.25
C SER A 84 -8.44 -11.29 8.67
N PRO A 85 -9.32 -12.20 9.13
CA PRO A 85 -10.62 -11.85 9.68
C PRO A 85 -10.47 -11.16 11.03
N GLU A 86 -11.48 -10.38 11.39
CA GLU A 86 -11.55 -9.69 12.68
C GLU A 86 -12.91 -9.93 13.34
N GLY A 87 -12.93 -9.83 14.67
CA GLY A 87 -14.17 -9.96 15.44
C GLY A 87 -14.78 -11.36 15.34
N ARG A 88 -16.09 -11.42 15.09
CA ARG A 88 -16.86 -12.68 15.08
C ARG A 88 -16.53 -13.59 13.90
N ASP A 89 -15.94 -13.05 12.85
CA ASP A 89 -15.63 -13.82 11.65
C ASP A 89 -14.42 -14.75 11.85
N ILE A 90 -13.60 -14.53 12.88
CA ILE A 90 -12.41 -15.35 13.19
C ILE A 90 -12.76 -16.83 13.42
N GLU A 91 -13.96 -17.12 13.92
CA GLU A 91 -14.38 -18.50 14.22
C GLU A 91 -14.79 -19.30 12.98
N THR A 92 -15.04 -18.64 11.84
CA THR A 92 -15.63 -19.26 10.64
C THR A 92 -14.88 -19.00 9.35
N ILE A 93 -14.14 -17.91 9.27
CA ILE A 93 -13.33 -17.53 8.12
C ILE A 93 -11.87 -17.64 8.56
N GLU A 94 -11.02 -18.30 7.78
CA GLU A 94 -9.59 -18.32 8.05
C GLU A 94 -8.93 -17.05 7.50
N HIS A 95 -9.17 -16.75 6.23
CA HIS A 95 -8.64 -15.59 5.50
C HIS A 95 -9.59 -15.20 4.39
N PHE A 96 -9.56 -13.95 3.95
CA PHE A 96 -10.33 -13.52 2.78
C PHE A 96 -9.48 -12.72 1.80
N TRP A 97 -9.77 -12.92 0.52
CA TRP A 97 -9.08 -12.25 -0.57
C TRP A 97 -9.66 -10.87 -0.82
N GLN A 98 -8.77 -9.89 -0.94
CA GLN A 98 -9.14 -8.58 -1.43
C GLN A 98 -8.43 -8.27 -2.74
N ARG A 99 -9.26 -7.93 -3.74
CA ARG A 99 -8.84 -7.52 -5.07
C ARG A 99 -9.14 -6.04 -5.25
N SER A 100 -8.15 -5.28 -5.70
CA SER A 100 -8.34 -3.87 -6.09
C SER A 100 -8.52 -3.70 -7.60
N SER A 101 -8.87 -2.48 -8.00
CA SER A 101 -8.80 -2.06 -9.41
C SER A 101 -7.34 -1.89 -9.85
N ARG A 102 -7.12 -1.38 -11.07
CA ARG A 102 -5.76 -1.17 -11.56
C ARG A 102 -5.02 -0.16 -10.68
N VAL A 103 -3.82 -0.54 -10.25
CA VAL A 103 -2.88 0.31 -9.52
C VAL A 103 -2.31 1.34 -10.48
N VAL A 104 -2.41 2.60 -10.07
CA VAL A 104 -1.96 3.78 -10.79
C VAL A 104 -0.61 4.26 -10.24
N SER A 105 -0.42 4.24 -8.92
CA SER A 105 0.85 4.59 -8.29
C SER A 105 1.06 3.85 -6.98
N ILE A 106 2.34 3.70 -6.62
CA ILE A 106 2.78 3.15 -5.32
C ILE A 106 3.80 4.12 -4.76
N GLN A 107 3.57 4.65 -3.56
CA GLN A 107 4.45 5.63 -2.93
C GLN A 107 4.76 5.20 -1.50
N ALA A 108 6.01 5.34 -1.08
CA ALA A 108 6.35 5.20 0.34
C ALA A 108 5.77 6.41 1.09
N VAL A 109 5.10 6.17 2.21
CA VAL A 109 4.68 7.25 3.11
C VAL A 109 5.87 7.55 4.00
N PRO A 110 6.48 8.74 3.91
CA PRO A 110 7.55 9.11 4.81
C PRO A 110 7.00 9.09 6.22
N THR A 111 7.53 8.21 7.06
CA THR A 111 7.26 8.28 8.49
C THR A 111 7.73 9.65 8.95
N PRO A 112 6.89 10.48 9.58
CA PRO A 112 7.36 11.74 10.13
C PRO A 112 8.46 11.39 11.12
N ARG A 113 9.71 11.76 10.79
CA ARG A 113 10.83 11.65 11.71
C ARG A 113 10.43 12.44 12.94
N GLY A 114 10.16 11.75 14.04
CA GLY A 114 9.79 12.37 15.29
C GLY A 114 10.80 13.46 15.63
N SER A 115 10.29 14.67 15.86
CA SER A 115 11.03 15.74 16.51
C SER A 115 11.58 15.21 17.83
N HIS A 116 12.90 15.23 17.94
CA HIS A 116 13.65 14.90 19.14
C HIS A 116 13.61 16.06 20.15
#